data_AF-X1T0G5-F1
#
_entry.id   AF-X1T0G5-F1
#
_cell.length_a   1.000
_cell.length_b   1.000
_cell.length_c   1.000
_cell.angle_alpha   90.00
_cell.angle_beta   90.00
_cell.angle_gamma   90.00
#
_symmetry.space_group_name_H-M   'P 1'
#
loop_
_entity.id
_entity.type
_entity.pdbx_description
1 polymer ?
#
loop_
_entity_poly.entity_id
_entity_poly.type
_entity_poly.pdbx_seq_one_letter_code
_entity_poly.pdbx_strand_id
1 'polypeptide(L)'
;TGQVVGWYTSPHSSDSCQISEHIFDDVLRQNGVDVDSFPRKIYFFPRIFSGNCGSAGGWASTGGNPSTAYIHGSFFVDLVSHELGHNLTLGHANSIECGNKAIDNYSNCTINYYGDRYGAMGNNWYGLFHHAAFFKSWLGWILLSSIQEVTQDGLYTIYPLESATNSIQEIRIRKPDTLEYYSIEYRQPVGFDNNLPIKITEGALIRIGYLTDYENSLKTYKSPEVYLIDNNPIIHLDYTDTALSDGQTFYDEVNNISITQISHDNNSVTLSIELDENACNPDYPSVTVNPTSQIGLPGQTLNYTVSVTNNDDSNCSITRFMLSKDTNYYSQGWIYSFSDEFLNINPGETKTTIYSVTSPIDSN
;
A
#
# COMPACT_ATOMS: atom_id res chain seq x y z
N THR A 1 -23.13 6.79 1.85
CA THR A 1 -24.19 6.09 2.63
C THR A 1 -24.32 4.68 2.08
N GLY A 2 -24.76 3.72 2.89
CA GLY A 2 -24.95 2.32 2.47
C GLY A 2 -26.37 1.84 2.75
N GLN A 3 -26.79 0.77 2.08
CA GLN A 3 -28.07 0.11 2.30
C GLN A 3 -27.83 -1.34 2.73
N VAL A 4 -28.53 -1.77 3.77
CA VAL A 4 -28.62 -3.18 4.15
C VAL A 4 -30.01 -3.67 3.76
N VAL A 5 -30.06 -4.77 3.02
CA VAL A 5 -31.31 -5.42 2.59
C VAL A 5 -31.51 -6.73 3.37
N GLY A 6 -32.72 -7.28 3.29
CA GLY A 6 -33.07 -8.51 4.01
C GLY A 6 -32.44 -9.77 3.42
N TRP A 7 -32.84 -10.93 3.94
CA TRP A 7 -32.46 -12.23 3.40
C TRP A 7 -33.29 -12.57 2.16
N TYR A 8 -32.64 -13.06 1.10
CA TYR A 8 -33.29 -13.53 -0.13
C TYR A 8 -32.88 -14.95 -0.44
N THR A 9 -33.80 -15.72 -1.03
CA THR A 9 -33.53 -17.11 -1.41
C THR A 9 -32.70 -17.15 -2.69
N SER A 10 -31.47 -17.67 -2.60
CA SER A 10 -30.63 -17.97 -3.76
C SER A 10 -31.14 -19.20 -4.53
N PRO A 11 -31.01 -19.25 -5.86
CA PRO A 11 -31.31 -20.46 -6.64
C PRO A 11 -30.30 -21.60 -6.43
N HIS A 12 -29.18 -21.34 -5.74
CA HIS A 12 -28.13 -22.34 -5.45
C HIS A 12 -28.12 -22.76 -3.98
N SER A 13 -27.89 -24.05 -3.73
CA SER A 13 -27.68 -24.60 -2.39
C SER A 13 -26.27 -24.27 -1.87
N SER A 14 -26.11 -24.22 -0.55
CA SER A 14 -24.81 -24.13 0.13
C SER A 14 -23.95 -25.41 0.02
N ASP A 15 -24.48 -26.47 -0.60
CA ASP A 15 -23.76 -27.72 -0.84
C ASP A 15 -22.83 -27.68 -2.07
N SER A 16 -22.82 -26.56 -2.81
CA SER A 16 -21.92 -26.34 -3.94
C SER A 16 -21.27 -24.95 -3.89
N CYS A 17 -20.04 -24.84 -4.41
CA CYS A 17 -19.31 -23.57 -4.55
C CYS A 17 -19.74 -22.85 -5.84
N GLN A 18 -21.03 -22.48 -5.92
CA GLN A 18 -21.60 -21.74 -7.06
C GLN A 18 -21.91 -20.29 -6.65
N ILE A 19 -20.83 -19.52 -6.47
CA ILE A 19 -20.90 -18.15 -5.97
C ILE A 19 -20.37 -17.19 -7.04
N SER A 20 -21.19 -16.22 -7.42
CA SER A 20 -20.78 -15.11 -8.25
C SER A 20 -21.65 -13.89 -7.98
N GLU A 21 -21.10 -12.71 -8.25
CA GLU A 21 -21.78 -11.43 -8.15
C GLU A 21 -23.10 -11.42 -8.94
N HIS A 22 -23.06 -11.89 -10.20
CA HIS A 22 -24.23 -11.92 -11.07
C HIS A 22 -25.38 -12.75 -10.50
N ILE A 23 -25.10 -13.90 -9.87
CA ILE A 23 -26.14 -14.75 -9.26
C ILE A 23 -26.86 -13.98 -8.15
N PHE A 24 -26.13 -13.31 -7.27
CA PHE A 24 -26.72 -12.57 -6.16
C PHE A 24 -27.41 -11.29 -6.62
N ASP A 25 -26.81 -10.57 -7.55
CA ASP A 25 -27.39 -9.38 -8.13
C ASP A 25 -28.72 -9.67 -8.85
N ASP A 26 -28.84 -10.78 -9.58
CA ASP A 26 -30.08 -11.14 -10.26
C ASP A 26 -31.22 -11.42 -9.27
N VAL A 27 -30.93 -12.11 -8.17
CA VAL A 27 -31.91 -12.32 -7.08
C VAL A 27 -32.33 -11.00 -6.46
N LEU A 28 -31.38 -10.10 -6.20
CA LEU A 28 -31.65 -8.78 -5.62
C LEU A 28 -32.46 -7.90 -6.57
N ARG A 29 -32.12 -7.85 -7.86
CA ARG A 29 -32.86 -7.11 -8.90
C ARG A 29 -34.30 -7.62 -9.03
N GLN A 30 -34.51 -8.94 -9.02
CA GLN A 30 -35.86 -9.53 -9.04
C GLN A 30 -36.72 -9.15 -7.82
N ASN A 31 -36.07 -8.82 -6.70
CA ASN A 31 -36.73 -8.35 -5.49
C ASN A 31 -36.74 -6.80 -5.35
N GLY A 32 -36.47 -6.08 -6.45
CA GLY A 32 -36.58 -4.63 -6.51
C GLY A 32 -35.42 -3.86 -5.87
N VAL A 33 -34.27 -4.49 -5.65
CA VAL A 33 -33.05 -3.84 -5.16
C VAL A 33 -32.22 -3.36 -6.34
N ASP A 34 -31.92 -2.06 -6.37
CA ASP A 34 -31.05 -1.44 -7.39
C ASP A 34 -29.57 -1.63 -7.03
N VAL A 35 -29.04 -2.82 -7.34
CA VAL A 35 -27.65 -3.20 -7.06
C VAL A 35 -26.61 -2.40 -7.86
N ASP A 36 -27.00 -1.85 -9.01
CA ASP A 36 -26.11 -1.13 -9.92
C ASP A 36 -25.76 0.28 -9.40
N SER A 37 -26.57 0.79 -8.45
CA SER A 37 -26.29 2.05 -7.73
C SER A 37 -25.17 1.94 -6.69
N PHE A 38 -24.72 0.72 -6.36
CA PHE A 38 -23.73 0.48 -5.31
C PHE A 38 -22.35 0.12 -5.89
N PRO A 39 -21.35 1.00 -5.75
CA PRO A 39 -19.99 0.71 -6.22
C PRO A 39 -19.24 -0.32 -5.34
N ARG A 40 -19.82 -0.70 -4.19
CA ARG A 40 -19.25 -1.71 -3.28
C ARG A 40 -20.38 -2.57 -2.71
N LYS A 41 -20.23 -3.89 -2.78
CA LYS A 41 -21.27 -4.86 -2.41
C LYS A 41 -20.69 -5.94 -1.49
N ILE A 42 -21.36 -6.22 -0.38
CA ILE A 42 -20.96 -7.28 0.56
C ILE A 42 -22.11 -8.28 0.65
N TYR A 43 -21.87 -9.52 0.26
CA TYR A 43 -22.86 -10.59 0.27
C TYR A 43 -22.64 -11.48 1.49
N PHE A 44 -23.72 -11.72 2.22
CA PHE A 44 -23.74 -12.63 3.37
C PHE A 44 -24.58 -13.86 3.02
N PHE A 45 -24.05 -15.06 3.25
CA PHE A 45 -24.75 -16.31 2.94
C PHE A 45 -24.38 -17.47 3.89
N PRO A 46 -25.18 -18.55 3.93
CA PRO A 46 -24.89 -19.72 4.76
C PRO A 46 -23.51 -20.34 4.46
N ARG A 47 -22.96 -21.05 5.44
CA ARG A 47 -21.64 -21.68 5.29
C ARG A 47 -21.64 -22.69 4.14
N ILE A 48 -20.60 -22.63 3.33
CA ILE A 48 -20.34 -23.57 2.24
C ILE A 48 -19.19 -24.45 2.70
N PHE A 49 -19.36 -25.77 2.65
CA PHE A 49 -18.35 -26.74 3.06
C PHE A 49 -17.68 -27.43 1.87
N SER A 50 -18.22 -27.26 0.67
CA SER A 50 -17.80 -27.95 -0.54
C SER A 50 -16.80 -27.14 -1.38
N GLY A 51 -15.84 -27.83 -1.99
CA GLY A 51 -14.92 -27.24 -2.97
C GLY A 51 -14.02 -26.15 -2.39
N ASN A 52 -13.47 -25.32 -3.27
CA ASN A 52 -12.51 -24.27 -2.89
C ASN A 52 -13.14 -23.12 -2.07
N CYS A 53 -14.47 -23.02 -2.02
CA CYS A 53 -15.16 -22.05 -1.17
C CYS A 53 -15.14 -22.45 0.33
N GLY A 54 -14.79 -23.70 0.68
CA GLY A 54 -14.92 -24.19 2.06
C GLY A 54 -13.75 -23.86 2.99
N SER A 55 -12.63 -23.38 2.46
CA SER A 55 -11.37 -23.19 3.20
C SER A 55 -11.21 -21.81 3.84
N ALA A 56 -12.00 -20.82 3.45
CA ALA A 56 -11.95 -19.46 4.00
C ALA A 56 -13.24 -19.12 4.76
N GLY A 57 -13.24 -18.03 5.54
CA GLY A 57 -14.45 -17.45 6.11
C GLY A 57 -15.13 -16.43 5.18
N GLY A 58 -14.36 -15.90 4.23
CA GLY A 58 -14.78 -14.94 3.23
C GLY A 58 -13.72 -14.77 2.14
N TRP A 59 -14.05 -13.98 1.13
CA TRP A 59 -13.13 -13.50 0.11
C TRP A 59 -13.68 -12.24 -0.55
N ALA A 60 -12.79 -11.44 -1.15
CA ALA A 60 -13.15 -10.18 -1.76
C ALA A 60 -12.34 -9.88 -3.03
N SER A 61 -12.92 -9.04 -3.90
CA SER A 61 -12.16 -8.39 -4.95
C SER A 61 -11.25 -7.32 -4.32
N THR A 62 -10.05 -7.15 -4.89
CA THR A 62 -9.16 -6.09 -4.44
C THR A 62 -9.37 -4.82 -5.27
N GLY A 63 -10.05 -3.85 -4.68
CA GLY A 63 -10.58 -2.69 -5.40
C GLY A 63 -11.66 -3.07 -6.42
N GLY A 64 -11.71 -2.29 -7.51
CA GLY A 64 -12.73 -2.40 -8.55
C GLY A 64 -13.89 -1.42 -8.38
N ASN A 65 -14.67 -1.25 -9.45
CA ASN A 65 -15.92 -0.51 -9.43
C ASN A 65 -16.93 -1.22 -10.37
N PRO A 66 -17.79 -2.11 -9.83
CA PRO A 66 -18.00 -2.36 -8.41
C PRO A 66 -16.88 -3.21 -7.77
N SER A 67 -16.72 -3.09 -6.45
CA SER A 67 -15.97 -4.05 -5.62
C SER A 67 -16.95 -4.98 -4.90
N THR A 68 -16.55 -6.23 -4.66
CA THR A 68 -17.41 -7.25 -4.03
C THR A 68 -16.70 -7.99 -2.91
N ALA A 69 -17.40 -8.25 -1.81
CA ALA A 69 -16.96 -9.14 -0.74
C ALA A 69 -18.02 -10.22 -0.47
N TYR A 70 -17.56 -11.41 -0.13
CA TYR A 70 -18.36 -12.61 0.09
C TYR A 70 -18.06 -13.15 1.47
N ILE A 71 -19.03 -13.13 2.37
CA ILE A 71 -18.90 -13.57 3.75
C ILE A 71 -19.86 -14.73 3.96
N HIS A 72 -19.37 -15.84 4.50
CA HIS A 72 -20.20 -17.03 4.63
C HIS A 72 -20.04 -17.78 5.95
N GLY A 73 -21.18 -18.23 6.48
CA GLY A 73 -21.24 -18.89 7.78
C GLY A 73 -21.08 -17.92 8.95
N SER A 74 -19.84 -17.58 9.29
CA SER A 74 -19.54 -16.75 10.46
C SER A 74 -19.38 -15.27 10.08
N PHE A 75 -20.36 -14.45 10.43
CA PHE A 75 -20.38 -13.02 10.09
C PHE A 75 -19.69 -12.16 11.18
N PHE A 76 -18.43 -12.47 11.48
CA PHE A 76 -17.67 -11.71 12.48
C PHE A 76 -17.24 -10.35 11.91
N VAL A 77 -17.21 -9.32 12.77
CA VAL A 77 -16.94 -7.93 12.35
C VAL A 77 -15.52 -7.76 11.83
N ASP A 78 -14.55 -8.47 12.43
CA ASP A 78 -13.16 -8.51 11.99
C ASP A 78 -13.03 -9.08 10.57
N LEU A 79 -13.71 -10.18 10.26
CA LEU A 79 -13.74 -10.76 8.92
C LEU A 79 -14.38 -9.79 7.91
N VAL A 80 -15.52 -9.19 8.26
CA VAL A 80 -16.16 -8.20 7.37
C VAL A 80 -15.24 -7.00 7.14
N SER A 81 -14.55 -6.53 8.18
CA SER A 81 -13.58 -5.43 8.08
C SER A 81 -12.39 -5.79 7.20
N HIS A 82 -11.90 -7.03 7.28
CA HIS A 82 -10.81 -7.55 6.47
C HIS A 82 -11.19 -7.56 4.98
N GLU A 83 -12.31 -8.19 4.64
CA GLU A 83 -12.77 -8.27 3.26
C GLU A 83 -13.17 -6.90 2.69
N LEU A 84 -13.69 -6.00 3.53
CA LEU A 84 -13.93 -4.61 3.13
C LEU A 84 -12.60 -3.88 2.86
N GLY A 85 -11.53 -4.16 3.61
CA GLY A 85 -10.20 -3.63 3.35
C GLY A 85 -9.71 -3.98 1.95
N HIS A 86 -9.91 -5.21 1.48
CA HIS A 86 -9.63 -5.59 0.09
C HIS A 86 -10.45 -4.78 -0.91
N ASN A 87 -11.75 -4.60 -0.67
CA ASN A 87 -12.60 -3.72 -1.50
C ASN A 87 -12.14 -2.26 -1.53
N LEU A 88 -11.35 -1.83 -0.55
CA LEU A 88 -10.66 -0.54 -0.50
C LEU A 88 -9.24 -0.60 -1.08
N THR A 89 -8.93 -1.64 -1.85
CA THR A 89 -7.64 -1.92 -2.50
C THR A 89 -6.52 -2.41 -1.59
N LEU A 90 -6.74 -2.70 -0.31
CA LEU A 90 -5.67 -3.16 0.58
C LEU A 90 -5.28 -4.63 0.30
N GLY A 91 -3.99 -4.94 0.46
CA GLY A 91 -3.48 -6.30 0.57
C GLY A 91 -3.44 -6.76 2.03
N HIS A 92 -2.73 -7.85 2.31
CA HIS A 92 -2.63 -8.40 3.66
C HIS A 92 -1.62 -7.65 4.53
N ALA A 93 -1.84 -7.72 5.84
CA ALA A 93 -0.83 -7.41 6.84
C ALA A 93 -0.12 -8.71 7.24
N ASN A 94 1.08 -8.89 6.72
CA ASN A 94 1.95 -10.02 6.94
C ASN A 94 2.94 -9.71 8.07
N SER A 95 3.75 -10.70 8.44
CA SER A 95 4.94 -10.46 9.25
C SER A 95 6.18 -11.02 8.56
N ILE A 96 7.33 -10.48 8.92
CA ILE A 96 8.64 -10.92 8.44
C ILE A 96 9.51 -11.32 9.63
N GLU A 97 10.30 -12.37 9.47
CA GLU A 97 11.20 -12.93 10.49
C GLU A 97 12.55 -13.18 9.84
N CYS A 98 13.62 -12.65 10.42
CA CYS A 98 14.98 -12.74 9.87
C CYS A 98 15.95 -13.45 10.83
N GLY A 99 15.42 -14.34 11.67
CA GLY A 99 16.20 -15.22 12.54
C GLY A 99 16.50 -14.57 13.87
N ASN A 100 17.72 -14.06 14.05
CA ASN A 100 18.14 -13.35 15.27
C ASN A 100 18.33 -11.85 15.04
N LYS A 101 17.92 -11.35 13.86
CA LYS A 101 17.94 -9.95 13.48
C LYS A 101 16.51 -9.49 13.23
N ALA A 102 16.23 -8.23 13.53
CA ALA A 102 14.93 -7.64 13.23
C ALA A 102 14.69 -7.59 11.72
N ILE A 103 15.72 -7.25 10.95
CA ILE A 103 15.71 -7.30 9.50
C ILE A 103 17.06 -7.79 8.97
N ASP A 104 17.06 -8.39 7.79
CA ASP A 104 18.26 -8.78 7.05
C ASP A 104 17.93 -8.79 5.55
N ASN A 105 18.88 -9.18 4.70
CA ASN A 105 18.59 -9.54 3.34
C ASN A 105 17.43 -10.55 3.30
N TYR A 106 16.43 -10.31 2.44
CA TYR A 106 15.21 -11.12 2.41
C TYR A 106 15.46 -12.60 2.10
N SER A 107 16.60 -12.97 1.50
CA SER A 107 16.98 -14.38 1.35
C SER A 107 17.16 -15.12 2.67
N ASN A 108 17.42 -14.38 3.76
CA ASN A 108 17.57 -14.89 5.12
C ASN A 108 16.27 -14.78 5.94
N CYS A 109 15.22 -14.20 5.35
CA CYS A 109 13.98 -13.93 6.04
C CYS A 109 12.86 -14.88 5.58
N THR A 110 11.90 -15.10 6.46
CA THR A 110 10.67 -15.83 6.18
C THR A 110 9.47 -14.91 6.33
N ILE A 111 8.61 -14.89 5.31
CA ILE A 111 7.33 -14.19 5.35
C ILE A 111 6.26 -15.11 5.93
N ASN A 112 5.54 -14.63 6.92
CA ASN A 112 4.34 -15.26 7.43
C ASN A 112 3.11 -14.49 6.96
N TYR A 113 2.35 -15.08 6.05
CA TYR A 113 1.15 -14.46 5.51
C TYR A 113 0.11 -14.27 6.62
N TYR A 114 -0.53 -13.10 6.64
CA TYR A 114 -1.40 -12.65 7.73
C TYR A 114 -0.70 -12.55 9.10
N GLY A 115 0.63 -12.63 9.15
CA GLY A 115 1.38 -12.73 10.41
C GLY A 115 1.28 -11.51 11.33
N ASP A 116 0.85 -10.36 10.83
CA ASP A 116 0.60 -9.18 11.66
C ASP A 116 -0.63 -9.41 12.55
N ARG A 117 -0.43 -9.42 13.86
CA ARG A 117 -1.48 -9.69 14.85
C ARG A 117 -2.22 -8.42 15.31
N TYR A 118 -1.81 -7.25 14.82
CA TYR A 118 -2.18 -5.93 15.35
C TYR A 118 -2.78 -4.99 14.29
N GLY A 119 -3.26 -5.55 13.18
CA GLY A 119 -3.90 -4.78 12.12
C GLY A 119 -4.99 -5.56 11.41
N ALA A 120 -6.12 -4.92 11.07
CA ALA A 120 -7.31 -5.58 10.52
C ALA A 120 -7.08 -6.52 9.31
N MET A 121 -6.04 -6.25 8.51
CA MET A 121 -5.68 -7.04 7.33
C MET A 121 -4.76 -8.24 7.63
N GLY A 122 -4.48 -8.50 8.90
CA GLY A 122 -3.66 -9.64 9.34
C GLY A 122 -4.49 -10.66 10.10
N ASN A 123 -3.85 -11.35 11.02
CA ASN A 123 -4.44 -12.42 11.82
C ASN A 123 -4.73 -11.93 13.24
N ASN A 124 -5.92 -11.39 13.42
CA ASN A 124 -6.27 -10.53 14.54
C ASN A 124 -6.71 -11.33 15.79
N TRP A 125 -5.91 -12.31 16.23
CA TRP A 125 -6.27 -13.26 17.31
C TRP A 125 -6.72 -12.58 18.61
N TYR A 126 -6.33 -11.33 18.81
CA TYR A 126 -6.58 -10.55 20.02
C TYR A 126 -7.76 -9.57 19.92
N GLY A 127 -8.40 -9.41 18.76
CA GLY A 127 -9.57 -8.54 18.61
C GLY A 127 -9.70 -7.83 17.27
N LEU A 128 -10.61 -6.87 17.22
CA LEU A 128 -10.81 -5.99 16.07
C LEU A 128 -9.88 -4.79 16.20
N PHE A 129 -8.84 -4.69 15.37
CA PHE A 129 -7.85 -3.60 15.45
C PHE A 129 -7.99 -2.60 14.31
N HIS A 130 -7.43 -1.39 14.49
CA HIS A 130 -7.26 -0.46 13.37
C HIS A 130 -6.32 -1.03 12.30
N HIS A 131 -6.42 -0.50 11.07
CA HIS A 131 -5.40 -0.74 10.05
C HIS A 131 -4.06 -0.09 10.44
N ALA A 132 -2.96 -0.70 10.01
CA ALA A 132 -1.62 -0.11 10.10
C ALA A 132 -1.56 1.27 9.41
N ALA A 133 -0.64 2.12 9.86
CA ALA A 133 -0.47 3.49 9.41
C ALA A 133 -0.30 3.58 7.89
N PHE A 134 0.56 2.73 7.32
CA PHE A 134 0.76 2.64 5.87
C PHE A 134 -0.53 2.40 5.06
N PHE A 135 -1.46 1.59 5.58
CA PHE A 135 -2.77 1.40 4.96
C PHE A 135 -3.68 2.60 5.18
N LYS A 136 -3.66 3.22 6.36
CA LYS A 136 -4.45 4.43 6.61
C LYS A 136 -4.00 5.59 5.72
N SER A 137 -2.69 5.78 5.51
CA SER A 137 -2.18 6.79 4.59
C SER A 137 -2.49 6.47 3.14
N TRP A 138 -2.37 5.20 2.72
CA TRP A 138 -2.80 4.76 1.39
C TRP A 138 -4.26 5.10 1.09
N LEU A 139 -5.14 4.91 2.09
CA LEU A 139 -6.57 5.22 1.99
C LEU A 139 -6.90 6.70 2.20
N GLY A 140 -5.91 7.54 2.54
CA GLY A 140 -6.12 8.95 2.88
C GLY A 140 -6.89 9.18 4.19
N TRP A 141 -6.83 8.21 5.12
CA TRP A 141 -7.49 8.29 6.43
C TRP A 141 -6.66 9.01 7.49
N ILE A 142 -5.36 9.16 7.25
CA ILE A 142 -4.52 10.15 7.94
C ILE A 142 -4.15 11.26 6.97
N LEU A 143 -3.95 12.46 7.49
CA LEU A 143 -3.61 13.62 6.67
C LEU A 143 -2.22 13.44 6.05
N LEU A 144 -2.03 13.91 4.82
CA LEU A 144 -0.70 13.90 4.19
C LEU A 144 0.33 14.67 5.03
N SER A 145 -0.08 15.73 5.73
CA SER A 145 0.77 16.49 6.65
C SER A 145 1.10 15.74 7.95
N SER A 146 0.42 14.63 8.24
CA SER A 146 0.67 13.76 9.38
C SER A 146 1.57 12.57 9.03
N ILE A 147 2.06 12.51 7.79
CA ILE A 147 3.06 11.55 7.33
C ILE A 147 4.38 12.31 7.22
N GLN A 148 5.39 11.87 7.95
CA GLN A 148 6.72 12.45 7.90
C GLN A 148 7.68 11.50 7.19
N GLU A 149 8.10 11.87 5.98
CA GLU A 149 9.22 11.22 5.31
C GLU A 149 10.54 11.74 5.88
N VAL A 150 11.39 10.81 6.31
CA VAL A 150 12.66 11.10 7.00
C VAL A 150 13.81 10.90 6.03
N THR A 151 14.53 11.98 5.76
CA THR A 151 15.65 12.04 4.82
C THR A 151 16.93 12.56 5.46
N GLN A 152 16.92 12.76 6.77
CA GLN A 152 18.06 13.28 7.54
C GLN A 152 18.03 12.72 8.95
N ASP A 153 19.18 12.67 9.58
CA ASP A 153 19.30 12.27 10.98
C ASP A 153 18.54 13.23 11.90
N GLY A 154 18.04 12.70 13.02
CA GLY A 154 17.47 13.54 14.05
C GLY A 154 16.49 12.85 14.98
N LEU A 155 15.82 13.68 15.77
CA LEU A 155 14.76 13.27 16.67
C LEU A 155 13.40 13.52 16.03
N TYR A 156 12.55 12.51 16.10
CA TYR A 156 11.22 12.51 15.50
C TYR A 156 10.19 12.00 16.51
N THR A 157 9.01 12.61 16.52
CA THR A 157 7.94 12.27 17.47
C THR A 157 6.71 11.80 16.72
N ILE A 158 6.20 10.61 17.09
CA ILE A 158 4.99 10.02 16.54
C ILE A 158 3.89 10.07 17.61
N TYR A 159 2.67 10.39 17.19
CA TYR A 159 1.47 10.43 18.02
C TYR A 159 0.53 9.26 17.69
N PRO A 160 -0.33 8.84 18.63
CA PRO A 160 -1.21 7.68 18.48
C PRO A 160 -2.07 7.72 17.20
N LEU A 161 -2.21 6.54 16.57
CA LEU A 161 -2.86 6.37 15.26
C LEU A 161 -4.40 6.32 15.32
N GLU A 162 -4.98 6.15 16.51
CA GLU A 162 -6.40 5.81 16.70
C GLU A 162 -7.33 7.01 16.46
N SER A 163 -6.83 8.24 16.59
CA SER A 163 -7.62 9.48 16.49
C SER A 163 -7.10 10.41 15.41
N ALA A 164 -8.00 11.15 14.76
CA ALA A 164 -7.62 12.19 13.81
C ALA A 164 -6.88 13.34 14.51
N THR A 165 -5.76 13.77 13.93
CA THR A 165 -4.95 14.87 14.44
C THR A 165 -4.20 15.55 13.28
N ASN A 166 -3.57 16.69 13.56
CA ASN A 166 -2.62 17.35 12.66
C ASN A 166 -1.16 17.01 13.03
N SER A 167 -0.95 16.25 14.10
CA SER A 167 0.37 15.76 14.49
C SER A 167 0.83 14.60 13.61
N ILE A 168 2.12 14.28 13.64
CA ILE A 168 2.70 13.15 12.89
C ILE A 168 2.18 11.82 13.47
N GLN A 169 1.61 10.97 12.62
CA GLN A 169 1.08 9.64 12.98
C GLN A 169 1.81 8.50 12.28
N GLU A 170 2.56 8.81 11.22
CA GLU A 170 3.38 7.87 10.47
C GLU A 170 4.73 8.51 10.18
N ILE A 171 5.81 7.82 10.49
CA ILE A 171 7.13 8.12 9.94
C ILE A 171 7.42 7.12 8.82
N ARG A 172 7.94 7.62 7.71
CA ARG A 172 8.44 6.82 6.59
C ARG A 172 9.93 7.03 6.41
N ILE A 173 10.69 5.93 6.42
CA ILE A 173 12.09 5.92 6.02
C ILE A 173 12.18 5.02 4.79
N ARG A 174 12.67 5.56 3.68
CA ARG A 174 12.82 4.78 2.47
C ARG A 174 14.05 3.89 2.56
N LYS A 175 13.92 2.64 2.14
CA LYS A 175 15.01 1.68 2.03
C LYS A 175 15.75 1.87 0.70
N PRO A 176 17.05 2.22 0.71
CA PRO A 176 17.84 2.38 -0.51
C PRO A 176 17.91 1.13 -1.41
N ASP A 177 17.95 -0.07 -0.84
CA ASP A 177 18.11 -1.32 -1.58
C ASP A 177 16.87 -1.77 -2.35
N THR A 178 15.67 -1.58 -1.78
CA THR A 178 14.40 -2.08 -2.34
C THR A 178 13.39 -0.99 -2.73
N LEU A 179 13.62 0.25 -2.31
CA LEU A 179 12.68 1.38 -2.44
C LEU A 179 11.36 1.22 -1.66
N GLU A 180 11.28 0.20 -0.80
CA GLU A 180 10.22 0.05 0.19
C GLU A 180 10.38 1.09 1.31
N TYR A 181 9.38 1.19 2.19
CA TYR A 181 9.45 2.07 3.35
C TYR A 181 9.44 1.26 4.65
N TYR A 182 10.26 1.64 5.61
CA TYR A 182 9.92 1.45 7.02
C TYR A 182 8.82 2.45 7.38
N SER A 183 7.61 1.96 7.55
CA SER A 183 6.46 2.68 8.10
C SER A 183 6.42 2.45 9.60
N ILE A 184 6.62 3.52 10.36
CA ILE A 184 6.66 3.49 11.82
C ILE A 184 5.40 4.13 12.38
N GLU A 185 4.78 3.47 13.35
CA GLU A 185 3.55 3.94 13.99
C GLU A 185 3.62 3.79 15.52
N TYR A 186 2.78 4.58 16.20
CA TYR A 186 2.54 4.43 17.63
C TYR A 186 1.07 4.15 17.88
N ARG A 187 0.79 3.15 18.72
CA ARG A 187 -0.56 2.66 18.98
C ARG A 187 -0.89 2.75 20.46
N GLN A 188 -2.14 3.07 20.78
CA GLN A 188 -2.66 3.16 22.14
C GLN A 188 -3.94 2.35 22.28
N PRO A 189 -4.27 1.87 23.50
CA PRO A 189 -5.42 1.01 23.71
C PRO A 189 -6.73 1.83 23.72
N VAL A 190 -7.09 2.40 22.57
CA VAL A 190 -8.23 3.30 22.39
C VAL A 190 -9.13 2.78 21.27
N GLY A 191 -10.44 2.81 21.50
CA GLY A 191 -11.43 2.40 20.49
C GLY A 191 -11.29 0.93 20.10
N PHE A 192 -11.08 0.65 18.82
CA PHE A 192 -10.86 -0.71 18.33
C PHE A 192 -9.60 -1.34 18.94
N ASP A 193 -8.60 -0.52 19.25
CA ASP A 193 -7.32 -0.99 19.79
C ASP A 193 -7.32 -1.25 21.31
N ASN A 194 -8.48 -1.17 21.99
CA ASN A 194 -8.59 -1.31 23.45
C ASN A 194 -7.98 -2.60 24.04
N ASN A 195 -7.83 -3.66 23.23
CA ASN A 195 -7.24 -4.93 23.66
C ASN A 195 -5.78 -5.12 23.21
N LEU A 196 -5.10 -4.06 22.72
CA LEU A 196 -3.69 -4.15 22.40
C LEU A 196 -2.88 -4.51 23.66
N PRO A 197 -1.93 -5.48 23.57
CA PRO A 197 -1.07 -5.83 24.69
C PRO A 197 -0.20 -4.66 25.12
N ILE A 198 0.13 -4.60 26.41
CA ILE A 198 0.95 -3.51 26.98
C ILE A 198 2.30 -3.36 26.25
N LYS A 199 2.95 -4.48 25.91
CA LYS A 199 4.21 -4.50 25.17
C LYS A 199 4.12 -3.92 23.74
N ILE A 200 2.92 -3.74 23.21
CA ILE A 200 2.67 -3.12 21.90
C ILE A 200 2.38 -1.63 22.05
N THR A 201 1.80 -1.21 23.18
CA THR A 201 1.41 0.19 23.44
C THR A 201 2.52 1.01 24.11
N GLU A 202 3.59 0.36 24.59
CA GLU A 202 4.77 1.01 25.17
C GLU A 202 5.86 1.34 24.13
N GLY A 203 5.58 1.13 22.84
CA GLY A 203 6.62 1.23 21.82
C GLY A 203 6.16 1.57 20.42
N ALA A 204 7.09 2.03 19.61
CA ALA A 204 6.91 2.17 18.17
C ALA A 204 6.88 0.80 17.50
N LEU A 205 5.90 0.58 16.64
CA LEU A 205 5.84 -0.57 15.73
C LEU A 205 6.47 -0.19 14.40
N ILE A 206 7.28 -1.10 13.85
CA ILE A 206 7.90 -0.92 12.54
C ILE A 206 7.32 -1.97 11.60
N ARG A 207 6.83 -1.49 10.46
CA ARG A 207 6.38 -2.32 9.35
C ARG A 207 7.12 -1.94 8.09
N ILE A 208 7.38 -2.91 7.24
CA ILE A 208 7.76 -2.63 5.85
C ILE A 208 6.47 -2.37 5.08
N GLY A 209 6.33 -1.19 4.51
CA GLY A 209 5.24 -0.82 3.62
C GLY A 209 5.76 -0.70 2.20
N TYR A 210 5.08 -1.35 1.26
CA TYR A 210 5.49 -1.31 -0.15
C TYR A 210 4.32 -1.13 -1.10
N LEU A 211 4.62 -0.53 -2.26
CA LEU A 211 3.62 -0.14 -3.25
C LEU A 211 3.53 -1.06 -4.47
N THR A 212 4.47 -1.98 -4.73
CA THR A 212 4.40 -2.89 -5.91
C THR A 212 5.54 -3.92 -5.94
N ASP A 213 5.35 -5.24 -5.79
CA ASP A 213 6.43 -6.26 -5.89
C ASP A 213 7.55 -5.95 -6.92
N TYR A 214 8.79 -5.80 -6.44
CA TYR A 214 10.00 -5.58 -7.23
C TYR A 214 10.30 -6.74 -8.20
N GLU A 215 9.72 -7.93 -7.97
CA GLU A 215 10.04 -9.13 -8.75
C GLU A 215 9.34 -9.26 -10.11
N ASN A 216 8.38 -8.39 -10.47
CA ASN A 216 7.80 -8.45 -11.82
C ASN A 216 7.52 -7.07 -12.40
N SER A 217 8.47 -6.62 -13.24
CA SER A 217 8.47 -5.41 -14.05
C SER A 217 7.37 -5.33 -15.14
N LEU A 218 6.18 -5.87 -14.89
CA LEU A 218 5.03 -5.83 -15.79
C LEU A 218 3.72 -5.46 -15.06
N LYS A 219 3.44 -4.15 -15.03
CA LYS A 219 2.11 -3.53 -15.16
C LYS A 219 0.92 -4.20 -14.45
N THR A 220 1.05 -4.54 -13.18
CA THR A 220 -0.14 -4.77 -12.34
C THR A 220 0.05 -3.96 -11.07
N TYR A 221 -0.71 -2.87 -10.90
CA TYR A 221 -0.81 -2.19 -9.62
C TYR A 221 -1.29 -3.25 -8.61
N LYS A 222 -0.37 -3.76 -7.79
CA LYS A 222 -0.71 -4.65 -6.70
C LYS A 222 -1.13 -3.79 -5.51
N SER A 223 -2.07 -4.32 -4.76
CA SER A 223 -2.54 -3.79 -3.50
C SER A 223 -1.37 -3.59 -2.54
N PRO A 224 -1.33 -2.50 -1.75
CA PRO A 224 -0.28 -2.33 -0.76
C PRO A 224 -0.36 -3.49 0.24
N GLU A 225 0.80 -3.99 0.64
CA GLU A 225 0.94 -4.92 1.75
C GLU A 225 1.84 -4.31 2.81
N VAL A 226 1.74 -4.82 4.03
CA VAL A 226 2.65 -4.48 5.12
C VAL A 226 3.24 -5.73 5.75
N TYR A 227 4.46 -5.60 6.27
CA TYR A 227 5.18 -6.68 6.93
C TYR A 227 5.64 -6.21 8.30
N LEU A 228 4.99 -6.69 9.36
CA LEU A 228 5.39 -6.45 10.74
C LEU A 228 6.75 -7.06 11.02
N ILE A 229 7.68 -6.22 11.48
CA ILE A 229 9.04 -6.59 11.87
C ILE A 229 9.04 -6.95 13.35
N ASP A 230 9.66 -8.07 13.72
CA ASP A 230 9.96 -8.34 15.11
C ASP A 230 11.23 -7.58 15.55
N ASN A 231 11.08 -6.50 16.33
CA ASN A 231 12.24 -5.78 16.87
C ASN A 231 12.94 -6.53 18.02
N ASN A 232 12.34 -7.60 18.54
CA ASN A 232 12.84 -8.43 19.63
C ASN A 232 13.02 -9.91 19.22
N PRO A 233 13.84 -10.22 18.20
CA PRO A 233 13.95 -11.54 17.54
C PRO A 233 14.69 -12.61 18.38
N ILE A 234 14.60 -12.54 19.71
CA ILE A 234 15.18 -13.52 20.62
C ILE A 234 14.41 -14.84 20.56
N ILE A 235 13.08 -14.76 20.40
CA ILE A 235 12.20 -15.91 20.33
C ILE A 235 11.57 -15.96 18.94
N HIS A 236 11.85 -17.04 18.22
CA HIS A 236 11.41 -17.22 16.83
C HIS A 236 9.88 -17.18 16.66
N LEU A 237 9.39 -16.35 15.73
CA LEU A 237 7.96 -16.13 15.41
C LEU A 237 7.13 -15.61 16.61
N ASP A 238 7.77 -14.91 17.54
CA ASP A 238 7.12 -14.28 18.68
C ASP A 238 6.92 -12.78 18.46
N TYR A 239 5.82 -12.41 17.80
CA TYR A 239 5.47 -11.00 17.61
C TYR A 239 4.84 -10.35 18.85
N THR A 240 4.90 -10.95 20.05
CA THR A 240 4.22 -10.40 21.23
C THR A 240 4.92 -9.20 21.86
N ASP A 241 6.18 -8.97 21.50
CA ASP A 241 6.99 -7.83 21.92
C ASP A 241 7.73 -7.16 20.76
N THR A 242 7.12 -7.20 19.58
CA THR A 242 7.60 -6.55 18.36
C THR A 242 7.85 -5.03 18.49
N ALA A 243 7.20 -4.32 19.43
CA ALA A 243 7.40 -2.87 19.56
C ALA A 243 8.75 -2.54 20.20
N LEU A 244 9.37 -1.43 19.80
CA LEU A 244 10.61 -0.96 20.44
C LEU A 244 10.37 -0.55 21.89
N SER A 245 11.26 -0.96 22.79
CA SER A 245 11.32 -0.43 24.17
C SER A 245 12.20 0.82 24.24
N ASP A 246 12.02 1.65 25.28
CA ASP A 246 12.92 2.79 25.51
C ASP A 246 14.38 2.33 25.66
N GLY A 247 15.27 2.94 24.88
CA GLY A 247 16.69 2.58 24.75
C GLY A 247 16.99 1.43 23.79
N GLN A 248 15.97 0.80 23.20
CA GLN A 248 16.14 -0.24 22.18
C GLN A 248 16.34 0.37 20.80
N THR A 249 17.18 -0.27 20.00
CA THR A 249 17.47 0.12 18.62
C THR A 249 17.06 -0.99 17.65
N PHE A 250 16.25 -0.65 16.65
CA PHE A 250 16.16 -1.38 15.40
C PHE A 250 17.34 -0.98 14.51
N TYR A 251 18.01 -1.97 13.92
CA TYR A 251 19.15 -1.73 13.04
C TYR A 251 19.03 -2.56 11.77
N ASP A 252 19.04 -1.88 10.63
CA ASP A 252 19.14 -2.47 9.30
C ASP A 252 20.60 -2.38 8.84
N GLU A 253 21.32 -3.51 8.92
CA GLU A 253 22.70 -3.62 8.47
C GLU A 253 22.87 -3.47 6.94
N VAL A 254 21.83 -3.78 6.16
CA VAL A 254 21.90 -3.75 4.69
C VAL A 254 21.88 -2.30 4.20
N ASN A 255 21.03 -1.48 4.81
CA ASN A 255 20.85 -0.08 4.44
C ASN A 255 21.54 0.90 5.39
N ASN A 256 22.17 0.41 6.46
CA ASN A 256 22.82 1.20 7.51
C ASN A 256 21.86 2.27 8.10
N ILE A 257 20.66 1.83 8.47
CA ILE A 257 19.61 2.65 9.11
C ILE A 257 19.45 2.21 10.55
N SER A 258 19.51 3.14 11.49
CA SER A 258 19.25 2.91 12.92
C SER A 258 18.04 3.71 13.39
N ILE A 259 17.15 3.06 14.15
CA ILE A 259 15.98 3.67 14.76
C ILE A 259 15.97 3.30 16.23
N THR A 260 16.23 4.28 17.09
CA THR A 260 16.26 4.08 18.54
C THR A 260 15.07 4.75 19.19
N GLN A 261 14.29 4.02 19.98
CA GLN A 261 13.26 4.64 20.81
C GLN A 261 13.90 5.31 22.03
N ILE A 262 13.72 6.62 22.17
CA ILE A 262 14.30 7.41 23.25
C ILE A 262 13.39 7.42 24.47
N SER A 263 12.09 7.64 24.24
CA SER A 263 11.09 7.70 25.30
C SER A 263 9.70 7.50 24.73
N HIS A 264 8.77 7.04 25.55
CA HIS A 264 7.34 7.06 25.24
C HIS A 264 6.50 7.54 26.44
N ASP A 265 5.30 8.00 26.12
CA ASP A 265 4.18 8.14 27.04
C ASP A 265 2.87 7.88 26.28
N ASN A 266 1.73 7.91 26.96
CA ASN A 266 0.43 7.63 26.33
C ASN A 266 0.06 8.57 25.16
N ASN A 267 0.77 9.68 24.97
CA ASN A 267 0.49 10.66 23.93
C ASN A 267 1.50 10.64 22.78
N SER A 268 2.69 10.06 22.98
CA SER A 268 3.72 10.05 21.95
C SER A 268 4.87 9.09 22.22
N VAL A 269 5.57 8.73 21.15
CA VAL A 269 6.90 8.11 21.19
C VAL A 269 7.90 9.02 20.48
N THR A 270 9.10 9.15 21.04
CA THR A 270 10.22 9.88 20.41
C THR A 270 11.29 8.91 19.96
N LEU A 271 11.70 9.03 18.70
CA LEU A 271 12.69 8.19 18.04
C LEU A 271 13.91 9.04 17.65
N SER A 272 15.10 8.48 17.83
CA SER A 272 16.32 8.95 17.17
C SER A 272 16.55 8.11 15.94
N ILE A 273 16.60 8.74 14.77
CA ILE A 273 16.81 8.09 13.49
C ILE A 273 18.16 8.54 12.93
N GLU A 274 18.97 7.56 12.54
CA GLU A 274 20.26 7.75 11.86
C GLU A 274 20.20 7.00 10.54
N LEU A 275 20.53 7.68 9.45
CA LEU A 275 20.52 7.16 8.08
C LEU A 275 21.96 7.00 7.56
N ASP A 276 22.12 6.25 6.48
CA ASP A 276 23.40 6.24 5.77
C ASP A 276 23.56 7.53 4.95
N GLU A 277 24.45 8.42 5.40
CA GLU A 277 24.80 9.65 4.67
C GLU A 277 25.34 9.37 3.25
N ASN A 278 25.79 8.14 2.96
CA ASN A 278 26.29 7.73 1.65
C ASN A 278 25.26 6.98 0.81
N ALA A 279 24.07 6.70 1.35
CA ALA A 279 23.04 6.00 0.60
C ALA A 279 22.59 6.84 -0.60
N CYS A 280 22.29 6.13 -1.68
CA CYS A 280 21.56 6.71 -2.79
C CYS A 280 20.09 6.81 -2.40
N ASN A 281 19.56 8.04 -2.33
CA ASN A 281 18.13 8.29 -2.20
C ASN A 281 17.57 8.75 -3.56
N PRO A 282 16.89 7.89 -4.31
CA PRO A 282 16.25 8.32 -5.55
C PRO A 282 15.02 9.18 -5.28
N ASP A 283 14.71 10.13 -6.15
CA ASP A 283 13.53 11.00 -6.05
C ASP A 283 12.71 10.96 -7.35
N TYR A 284 11.42 11.33 -7.27
CA TYR A 284 10.54 11.35 -8.43
C TYR A 284 11.09 12.31 -9.50
N PRO A 285 11.24 11.85 -10.76
CA PRO A 285 11.77 12.71 -11.81
C PRO A 285 10.80 13.83 -12.15
N SER A 286 11.35 14.98 -12.52
CA SER A 286 10.55 16.09 -13.07
C SER A 286 10.51 16.03 -14.58
N VAL A 287 9.31 16.06 -15.15
CA VAL A 287 9.10 16.02 -16.61
C VAL A 287 8.39 17.30 -17.06
N THR A 288 8.94 17.96 -18.07
CA THR A 288 8.32 19.13 -18.72
C THR A 288 8.26 18.94 -20.22
N VAL A 289 7.22 19.51 -20.86
CA VAL A 289 7.03 19.43 -22.31
C VAL A 289 6.84 20.84 -22.85
N ASN A 290 7.61 21.20 -23.89
CA ASN A 290 7.57 22.52 -24.51
C ASN A 290 7.57 22.43 -26.04
N PRO A 291 6.70 23.15 -26.75
CA PRO A 291 5.58 23.96 -26.22
C PRO A 291 4.50 23.08 -25.58
N THR A 292 3.66 23.61 -24.69
CA THR A 292 2.58 22.81 -24.07
C THR A 292 1.42 22.49 -25.01
N SER A 293 1.31 23.24 -26.11
CA SER A 293 0.33 23.01 -27.18
C SER A 293 0.84 23.55 -28.51
N GLN A 294 0.37 22.96 -29.61
CA GLN A 294 0.62 23.43 -30.97
C GLN A 294 -0.64 23.27 -31.83
N ILE A 295 -0.70 24.04 -32.91
CA ILE A 295 -1.75 23.94 -33.93
C ILE A 295 -1.06 23.62 -35.25
N GLY A 296 -1.61 22.65 -35.99
CA GLY A 296 -1.10 22.20 -37.27
C GLY A 296 -2.23 21.75 -38.19
N LEU A 297 -1.89 21.46 -39.44
CA LEU A 297 -2.82 20.89 -40.41
C LEU A 297 -3.04 19.39 -40.13
N PRO A 298 -4.17 18.81 -40.59
CA PRO A 298 -4.39 17.36 -40.51
C PRO A 298 -3.25 16.57 -41.17
N GLY A 299 -2.74 15.54 -40.48
CA GLY A 299 -1.59 14.75 -40.95
C GLY A 299 -0.22 15.41 -40.75
N GLN A 300 -0.16 16.64 -40.22
CA GLN A 300 1.11 17.30 -39.92
C GLN A 300 1.73 16.70 -38.65
N THR A 301 3.02 16.40 -38.71
CA THR A 301 3.81 16.06 -37.52
C THR A 301 4.22 17.34 -36.79
N LEU A 302 3.88 17.41 -35.50
CA LEU A 302 4.27 18.47 -34.57
C LEU A 302 5.27 17.91 -33.56
N ASN A 303 6.34 18.67 -33.29
CA ASN A 303 7.45 18.23 -32.46
C ASN A 303 7.48 19.01 -31.14
N TYR A 304 7.61 18.29 -30.05
CA TYR A 304 7.67 18.79 -28.68
C TYR A 304 9.02 18.43 -28.08
N THR A 305 9.64 19.34 -27.35
CA THR A 305 10.81 19.03 -26.53
C THR A 305 10.34 18.54 -25.18
N VAL A 306 10.68 17.30 -24.83
CA VAL A 306 10.45 16.73 -23.51
C VAL A 306 11.75 16.82 -22.73
N SER A 307 11.72 17.49 -21.57
CA SER A 307 12.87 17.58 -20.67
C SER A 307 12.58 16.74 -19.43
N VAL A 308 13.51 15.85 -19.11
CA VAL A 308 13.47 14.99 -17.93
C VAL A 308 14.63 15.37 -17.03
N THR A 309 14.33 15.66 -15.77
CA THR A 309 15.33 15.94 -14.74
C THR A 309 15.39 14.77 -13.80
N ASN A 310 16.61 14.27 -13.57
CA ASN A 310 16.84 13.30 -12.50
C ASN A 310 16.98 14.06 -11.17
N ASN A 311 16.04 13.83 -10.27
CA ASN A 311 16.00 14.47 -8.95
C ASN A 311 16.71 13.64 -7.87
N ASP A 312 17.26 12.48 -8.22
CA ASP A 312 18.03 11.64 -7.29
C ASP A 312 19.15 12.45 -6.58
N ASP A 313 19.50 12.03 -5.36
CA ASP A 313 20.62 12.62 -4.61
C ASP A 313 21.97 12.38 -5.32
N SER A 314 22.96 13.23 -5.03
CA SER A 314 24.29 13.16 -5.68
C SER A 314 25.06 11.87 -5.44
N ASN A 315 24.68 11.09 -4.42
CA ASN A 315 25.24 9.78 -4.10
C ASN A 315 24.72 8.68 -5.03
N CYS A 316 23.65 8.95 -5.80
CA CYS A 316 23.09 8.00 -6.73
C CYS A 316 23.92 7.82 -8.01
N SER A 317 23.77 6.66 -8.63
CA SER A 317 24.33 6.40 -9.95
C SER A 317 23.43 6.99 -11.06
N ILE A 318 23.91 6.97 -12.29
CA ILE A 318 23.12 7.40 -13.46
C ILE A 318 21.83 6.57 -13.60
N THR A 319 20.69 7.24 -13.69
CA THR A 319 19.37 6.58 -13.83
C THR A 319 18.94 6.54 -15.29
N ARG A 320 18.39 5.41 -15.73
CA ARG A 320 17.82 5.23 -17.07
C ARG A 320 16.31 5.45 -17.05
N PHE A 321 15.87 6.58 -17.58
CA PHE A 321 14.46 6.92 -17.72
C PHE A 321 13.91 6.39 -19.04
N MET A 322 12.97 5.45 -19.00
CA MET A 322 12.25 4.98 -20.18
C MET A 322 11.12 5.93 -20.54
N LEU A 323 11.04 6.31 -21.81
CA LEU A 323 10.02 7.22 -22.32
C LEU A 323 8.96 6.42 -23.06
N SER A 324 7.71 6.57 -22.65
CA SER A 324 6.60 5.89 -23.28
C SER A 324 5.36 6.79 -23.29
N LYS A 325 4.47 6.52 -24.24
CA LYS A 325 3.17 7.17 -24.31
C LYS A 325 2.24 6.62 -23.22
N ASP A 326 1.41 7.47 -22.65
CA ASP A 326 0.30 7.02 -21.81
C ASP A 326 -0.76 6.33 -22.69
N THR A 327 -1.05 5.06 -22.39
CA THR A 327 -2.03 4.26 -23.14
C THR A 327 -3.47 4.54 -22.74
N ASN A 328 -3.72 5.32 -21.68
CA ASN A 328 -5.06 5.66 -21.22
C ASN A 328 -5.65 6.89 -21.93
N TYR A 329 -4.81 7.75 -22.50
CA TYR A 329 -5.21 9.03 -23.09
C TYR A 329 -4.77 9.17 -24.56
N TYR A 330 -5.15 8.22 -25.42
CA TYR A 330 -4.87 8.33 -26.86
C TYR A 330 -6.14 8.60 -27.66
N SER A 331 -6.03 9.56 -28.58
CA SER A 331 -6.99 9.72 -29.66
C SER A 331 -6.73 8.66 -30.74
N GLN A 332 -7.75 7.92 -31.12
CA GLN A 332 -7.65 6.87 -32.14
C GLN A 332 -7.10 7.46 -33.46
N GLY A 333 -6.16 6.75 -34.10
CA GLY A 333 -5.55 7.15 -35.38
C GLY A 333 -4.35 8.10 -35.28
N TRP A 334 -4.02 8.63 -34.10
CA TRP A 334 -2.82 9.45 -33.91
C TRP A 334 -1.55 8.60 -33.82
N ILE A 335 -0.45 9.12 -34.36
CA ILE A 335 0.88 8.50 -34.32
C ILE A 335 1.78 9.31 -33.37
N TYR A 336 2.54 8.62 -32.54
CA TYR A 336 3.41 9.20 -31.52
C TYR A 336 4.78 8.52 -31.56
N SER A 337 5.86 9.29 -31.48
CA SER A 337 7.23 8.73 -31.41
C SER A 337 8.16 9.64 -30.61
N PHE A 338 9.11 9.04 -29.88
CA PHE A 338 10.23 9.77 -29.31
C PHE A 338 11.47 9.59 -30.18
N SER A 339 12.32 10.62 -30.30
CA SER A 339 13.63 10.49 -30.94
C SER A 339 14.55 9.55 -30.15
N ASP A 340 14.46 9.61 -28.82
CA ASP A 340 15.12 8.67 -27.91
C ASP A 340 14.06 7.99 -27.05
N GLU A 341 14.03 6.67 -27.04
CA GLU A 341 13.08 5.90 -26.22
C GLU A 341 13.51 5.84 -24.74
N PHE A 342 14.73 6.29 -24.42
CA PHE A 342 15.23 6.37 -23.06
C PHE A 342 16.30 7.46 -22.92
N LEU A 343 16.45 7.99 -21.70
CA LEU A 343 17.47 8.95 -21.33
C LEU A 343 18.27 8.42 -20.13
N ASN A 344 19.59 8.34 -20.24
CA ASN A 344 20.46 8.08 -19.09
C ASN A 344 20.88 9.43 -18.50
N ILE A 345 20.43 9.76 -17.29
CA ILE A 345 20.55 11.11 -16.71
C ILE A 345 21.23 11.00 -15.34
N ASN A 346 22.34 11.71 -15.15
CA ASN A 346 23.01 11.73 -13.84
C ASN A 346 22.15 12.47 -12.82
N PRO A 347 22.27 12.17 -11.51
CA PRO A 347 21.61 12.93 -10.46
C PRO A 347 21.78 14.45 -10.62
N GLY A 348 20.69 15.21 -10.52
CA GLY A 348 20.65 16.65 -10.72
C GLY A 348 20.77 17.14 -12.17
N GLU A 349 20.98 16.25 -13.15
CA GLU A 349 21.06 16.61 -14.58
C GLU A 349 19.66 16.64 -15.23
N THR A 350 19.50 17.47 -16.26
CA THR A 350 18.33 17.45 -17.14
C THR A 350 18.77 17.06 -18.56
N LYS A 351 18.09 16.07 -19.18
CA LYS A 351 18.24 15.76 -20.61
C LYS A 351 16.93 15.92 -21.36
N THR A 352 17.05 16.15 -22.66
CA THR A 352 15.91 16.40 -23.53
C THR A 352 15.83 15.39 -24.66
N THR A 353 14.62 15.04 -25.09
CA THR A 353 14.37 14.38 -26.37
C THR A 353 13.22 15.05 -27.12
N ILE A 354 13.03 14.71 -28.39
CA ILE A 354 11.90 15.18 -29.18
C ILE A 354 10.78 14.15 -29.15
N TYR A 355 9.59 14.60 -28.80
CA TYR A 355 8.33 13.87 -28.92
C TYR A 355 7.57 14.38 -30.15
N SER A 356 7.39 13.51 -31.14
CA SER A 356 6.69 13.80 -32.38
C SER A 356 5.27 13.25 -32.32
N VAL A 357 4.32 14.08 -32.73
CA VAL A 357 2.89 13.77 -32.71
C VAL A 357 2.29 14.07 -34.08
N THR A 358 1.64 13.09 -34.70
CA THR A 358 0.98 13.24 -36.01
C THR A 358 -0.50 12.91 -35.88
N SER A 359 -1.36 13.85 -36.26
CA SER A 359 -2.81 13.64 -36.28
C SER A 359 -3.24 12.83 -37.52
N PRO A 360 -4.44 12.21 -37.50
CA PRO A 360 -5.06 11.64 -38.70
C PRO A 360 -5.25 12.69 -39.80
N ILE A 361 -5.14 12.28 -41.06
CA ILE A 361 -5.37 13.15 -42.22
C ILE A 361 -6.82 13.64 -42.34
N ASP A 362 -7.75 13.00 -41.65
CA ASP A 362 -9.18 13.31 -41.58
C ASP A 362 -9.59 13.99 -40.26
N SER A 363 -8.61 14.47 -39.47
CA SER A 363 -8.89 15.29 -38.29
C SER A 363 -9.50 16.65 -38.72
N ASN A 364 -10.60 17.06 -38.06
CA ASN A 364 -11.30 18.34 -38.29
C ASN A 364 -10.76 19.45 -37.39
#